data_AF-A0A0R0BLN1-F1
#
_entry.id   AF-A0A0R0BLN1-F1
#
_cell.length_a   1.000
_cell.length_b   1.000
_cell.length_c   1.000
_cell.angle_alpha   90.00
_cell.angle_beta   90.00
_cell.angle_gamma   90.00
#
_symmetry.space_group_name_H-M   'P 1'
#
loop_
_entity.id
_entity.type
_entity.pdbx_description
1 polymer ?
#
loop_
_entity_poly.entity_id
_entity_poly.type
_entity_poly.pdbx_seq_one_letter_code
_entity_poly.pdbx_strand_id
1 'polypeptide(L)'
;MRKNAMFRGCTRPAMFLGVPVVPFFAGVGAVLLVTVWSRNYFLISLVPVVIMVMRAMAKRDEMIFRLLGLKLQFRLRTRNIAQNGGMWVYSPNDHRKQPPR
;
A
#
# COMPACT_ATOMS: atom_id res chain seq x y z
N MET A 1 5.32 26.95 -5.57
CA MET A 1 6.23 25.90 -6.10
C MET A 1 6.08 25.81 -7.61
N ARG A 2 7.18 26.01 -8.37
CA ARG A 2 7.20 25.89 -9.83
C ARG A 2 7.11 24.40 -10.19
N LYS A 3 5.98 23.95 -10.74
CA LYS A 3 5.75 22.55 -11.14
C LYS A 3 6.52 22.23 -12.42
N ASN A 4 7.85 22.10 -12.35
CA ASN A 4 8.63 21.63 -13.49
C ASN A 4 8.43 20.10 -13.61
N ALA A 5 8.01 19.62 -14.78
CA ALA A 5 7.74 18.21 -15.04
C ALA A 5 8.93 17.28 -14.74
N MET A 6 10.15 17.80 -14.87
CA MET A 6 11.41 17.10 -14.57
C MET A 6 11.45 16.58 -13.12
N PHE A 7 11.03 17.38 -12.13
CA PHE A 7 11.03 16.96 -10.72
C PHE A 7 9.93 15.94 -10.36
N ARG A 8 8.86 15.84 -11.16
CA ARG A 8 7.82 14.81 -10.98
C ARG A 8 8.32 13.43 -11.39
N GLY A 9 9.23 13.35 -12.34
CA GLY A 9 9.89 12.09 -12.72
C GLY A 9 10.77 11.52 -11.60
N CYS A 10 11.40 12.40 -10.80
CA CYS A 10 12.29 11.99 -9.71
C CYS A 10 11.57 11.36 -8.50
N THR A 11 10.25 11.52 -8.37
CA THR A 11 9.46 10.92 -7.29
C THR A 11 8.63 9.72 -7.73
N ARG A 12 8.72 9.34 -9.01
CA ARG A 12 7.98 8.22 -9.57
C ARG A 12 8.50 6.90 -8.96
N PRO A 13 7.62 6.02 -8.48
CA PRO A 13 8.07 4.70 -8.06
C PRO A 13 8.64 3.93 -9.24
N ALA A 14 9.63 3.07 -8.99
CA ALA A 14 10.15 2.16 -10.01
C ALA A 14 9.01 1.28 -10.55
N MET A 15 8.83 1.25 -11.87
CA MET A 15 7.78 0.49 -12.54
C MET A 15 8.36 -0.51 -13.53
N PHE A 16 7.84 -1.73 -13.52
CA PHE A 16 8.14 -2.81 -14.46
C PHE A 16 6.85 -3.21 -15.18
N LEU A 17 6.86 -3.20 -16.52
CA LEU A 17 5.68 -3.49 -17.36
C LEU A 17 4.43 -2.64 -17.03
N GLY A 18 4.63 -1.41 -16.53
CA GLY A 18 3.55 -0.50 -16.13
C GLY A 18 2.94 -0.79 -14.75
N VAL A 19 3.55 -1.67 -13.96
CA VAL A 19 3.19 -1.96 -12.56
C VAL A 19 4.36 -1.59 -11.66
N PRO A 20 4.17 -0.98 -10.48
CA PRO A 20 5.28 -0.71 -9.58
C PRO A 20 5.99 -2.00 -9.14
N VAL A 21 7.31 -1.95 -8.95
CA VAL A 21 8.13 -3.16 -8.71
C VAL A 21 7.71 -3.90 -7.44
N VAL A 22 7.47 -3.17 -6.35
CA VAL A 22 7.03 -3.74 -5.06
C VAL A 22 5.72 -4.55 -5.18
N PRO A 23 4.60 -4.00 -5.70
CA PRO A 23 3.36 -4.76 -5.86
C PRO A 23 3.49 -5.88 -6.88
N PHE A 24 4.31 -5.73 -7.92
CA PHE A 24 4.57 -6.82 -8.88
C PHE A 24 5.13 -8.06 -8.18
N PHE A 25 6.22 -7.91 -7.42
CA PHE A 25 6.81 -9.03 -6.67
C PHE A 25 5.87 -9.55 -5.58
N ALA A 26 5.14 -8.68 -4.89
CA ALA A 26 4.16 -9.11 -3.89
C ALA A 26 3.03 -9.94 -4.51
N GLY A 27 2.49 -9.53 -5.66
CA GLY A 27 1.42 -10.22 -6.35
C GLY A 27 1.86 -11.54 -6.98
N VAL A 28 2.94 -11.53 -7.78
CA VAL A 28 3.49 -12.74 -8.39
C VAL A 28 4.00 -13.71 -7.32
N GLY A 29 4.72 -13.20 -6.31
CA GLY A 29 5.22 -13.99 -5.19
C GLY A 29 4.09 -14.63 -4.38
N ALA A 30 3.00 -13.92 -4.12
CA ALA A 30 1.83 -14.49 -3.45
C ALA A 30 1.20 -15.62 -4.25
N VAL A 31 0.99 -15.44 -5.57
CA VAL A 31 0.44 -16.50 -6.43
C VAL A 31 1.38 -17.71 -6.46
N LEU A 32 2.67 -17.50 -6.60
CA LEU A 32 3.68 -18.56 -6.64
C LEU A 32 3.70 -19.33 -5.31
N LEU A 33 3.67 -18.62 -4.17
CA LEU A 33 3.63 -19.24 -2.84
C LEU A 33 2.39 -20.09 -2.65
N VAL A 34 1.20 -19.59 -3.02
CA VAL A 34 -0.05 -20.37 -2.96
C VAL A 34 -0.01 -21.58 -3.89
N THR A 35 0.54 -21.42 -5.09
CA THR A 35 0.70 -22.52 -6.07
C THR A 35 1.56 -23.64 -5.49
N VAL A 36 2.71 -23.31 -4.92
CA VAL A 36 3.64 -24.30 -4.32
C VAL A 36 3.01 -24.95 -3.09
N TRP A 37 2.36 -24.15 -2.23
CA TRP A 37 1.74 -24.65 -1.00
C TRP A 37 0.55 -25.58 -1.28
N SER A 38 -0.29 -25.26 -2.25
CA SER A 38 -1.44 -26.09 -2.65
C SER A 38 -1.08 -27.23 -3.62
N ARG A 39 0.16 -27.27 -4.12
CA ARG A 39 0.64 -28.17 -5.19
C ARG A 39 -0.24 -28.11 -6.45
N ASN A 40 -0.97 -27.02 -6.66
CA ASN A 40 -1.85 -26.84 -7.80
C ASN A 40 -1.27 -25.82 -8.77
N TYR A 41 -0.63 -26.32 -9.82
CA TYR A 41 0.04 -25.50 -10.84
C TYR A 41 -0.92 -24.68 -11.71
N PHE A 42 -2.22 -24.99 -11.70
CA PHE A 42 -3.22 -24.23 -12.45
C PHE A 42 -3.31 -22.77 -11.97
N LEU A 43 -2.98 -22.51 -10.70
CA LEU A 43 -2.97 -21.15 -10.13
C LEU A 43 -1.96 -20.20 -10.80
N ILE A 44 -0.95 -20.72 -11.51
CA ILE A 44 -0.02 -19.89 -12.28
C ILE A 44 -0.76 -19.11 -13.38
N SER A 45 -1.85 -19.65 -13.93
CA SER A 45 -2.71 -18.96 -14.91
C SER A 45 -3.34 -17.67 -14.34
N LEU A 46 -3.39 -17.52 -13.01
CA LEU A 46 -3.89 -16.32 -12.34
C LEU A 46 -2.91 -15.13 -12.40
N VAL A 47 -1.61 -15.38 -12.60
CA VAL A 47 -0.56 -14.36 -12.65
C VAL A 47 -0.88 -13.22 -13.64
N PRO A 48 -1.21 -13.47 -14.92
CA PRO A 48 -1.54 -12.39 -15.85
C PRO A 48 -2.77 -11.58 -15.42
N VAL A 49 -3.78 -12.22 -14.84
CA VAL A 49 -4.99 -11.54 -14.33
C VAL A 49 -4.62 -10.57 -13.22
N VAL A 50 -3.81 -11.02 -12.27
CA VAL A 50 -3.34 -10.23 -11.13
C VAL A 50 -2.48 -9.04 -11.60
N ILE A 51 -1.61 -9.24 -12.60
CA ILE A 51 -0.81 -8.17 -13.21
C ILE A 51 -1.70 -7.14 -13.92
N MET A 52 -2.73 -7.57 -14.67
CA MET A 52 -3.66 -6.65 -15.35
C MET A 52 -4.42 -5.77 -14.35
N VAL A 53 -4.89 -6.35 -13.25
CA VAL A 53 -5.58 -5.60 -12.18
C VAL A 53 -4.64 -4.57 -11.57
N MET A 54 -3.42 -4.95 -11.21
CA MET A 54 -2.43 -4.03 -10.67
C MET A 54 -2.08 -2.91 -11.65
N ARG A 55 -1.98 -3.22 -12.94
CA ARG A 55 -1.71 -2.25 -14.01
C ARG A 55 -2.87 -1.28 -14.18
N ALA A 56 -4.11 -1.76 -14.07
CA ALA A 56 -5.30 -0.90 -14.11
C ALA A 56 -5.33 0.07 -12.91
N MET A 57 -4.93 -0.38 -11.72
CA MET A 57 -4.79 0.48 -10.53
C MET A 57 -3.69 1.53 -10.72
N ALA A 58 -2.50 1.11 -11.16
CA ALA A 58 -1.36 1.99 -11.39
C ALA A 58 -1.62 3.05 -12.48
N LYS A 59 -2.46 2.74 -13.47
CA LYS A 59 -2.88 3.69 -14.51
C LYS A 59 -3.72 4.85 -13.95
N ARG A 60 -4.48 4.61 -12.88
CA ARG A 60 -5.30 5.65 -12.23
C ARG A 60 -4.47 6.52 -11.31
N ASP A 61 -3.60 5.91 -10.52
CA ASP A 61 -2.73 6.60 -9.58
C ASP A 61 -1.42 5.80 -9.41
N GLU A 62 -0.32 6.41 -9.83
CA GLU A 62 1.02 5.82 -9.79
C GLU A 62 1.52 5.57 -8.35
N MET A 63 1.00 6.30 -7.35
CA MET A 63 1.38 6.18 -5.94
C MET A 63 0.38 5.40 -5.09
N ILE A 64 -0.68 4.83 -5.69
CA ILE A 64 -1.77 4.17 -4.94
C ILE A 64 -1.27 3.06 -4.01
N PHE A 65 -0.28 2.27 -4.45
CA PHE A 65 0.29 1.20 -3.65
C PHE A 65 1.07 1.69 -2.43
N ARG A 66 1.72 2.85 -2.55
CA ARG A 66 2.40 3.50 -1.43
C ARG A 66 1.38 4.00 -0.41
N LEU A 67 0.25 4.54 -0.87
CA LEU A 67 -0.85 4.95 0.00
C LEU A 67 -1.52 3.75 0.69
N LEU A 68 -1.75 2.67 -0.05
CA LEU A 68 -2.27 1.40 0.51
C LEU A 68 -1.34 0.82 1.58
N GLY A 69 -0.03 0.81 1.31
CA GLY A 69 0.98 0.39 2.27
C GLY A 69 0.99 1.26 3.53
N LEU A 70 0.91 2.58 3.37
CA LEU A 70 0.85 3.51 4.49
C LEU A 70 -0.42 3.31 5.33
N LYS A 71 -1.58 3.11 4.67
CA LYS A 71 -2.84 2.80 5.35
C LYS A 71 -2.75 1.50 6.14
N LEU A 72 -2.10 0.47 5.58
CA LEU A 72 -1.88 -0.80 6.26
C LEU A 72 -0.95 -0.64 7.47
N GLN A 73 0.17 0.07 7.32
CA GLN A 73 1.09 0.35 8.41
C GLN A 73 0.39 1.08 9.55
N PHE A 74 -0.38 2.13 9.25
CA PHE A 74 -1.16 2.82 10.26
C PHE A 74 -2.18 1.90 10.92
N ARG A 75 -2.92 1.09 10.16
CA ARG A 75 -3.88 0.14 10.72
C ARG A 75 -3.25 -0.89 11.67
N LEU A 76 -2.03 -1.34 11.37
CA LEU A 76 -1.32 -2.32 12.21
C LEU A 76 -0.64 -1.66 13.43
N ARG A 77 -0.14 -0.44 13.29
CA ARG A 77 0.63 0.26 14.32
C ARG A 77 -0.24 1.04 15.32
N THR A 78 -1.42 1.51 14.89
CA THR A 78 -2.33 2.28 15.74
C THR A 78 -3.14 1.34 16.63
N ARG A 79 -2.55 0.92 17.76
CA ARG A 79 -3.25 0.17 18.83
C ARG A 79 -3.90 1.07 19.89
N ASN A 80 -3.82 2.38 19.72
CA ASN A 80 -4.32 3.39 20.67
C ASN A 80 -5.86 3.58 20.61
N ILE A 81 -6.56 2.83 19.76
CA ILE A 81 -8.02 2.92 19.58
C ILE A 81 -8.77 2.65 20.90
N ALA A 82 -8.30 1.67 21.67
CA ALA A 82 -8.90 1.32 22.96
C ALA A 82 -8.73 2.42 24.02
N GLN A 83 -7.66 3.22 23.92
CA GLN A 83 -7.31 4.25 24.89
C GLN A 83 -7.96 5.61 24.55
N ASN A 84 -8.36 5.84 23.29
CA ASN A 84 -8.93 7.10 22.81
C ASN A 84 -10.40 6.99 22.36
N GLY A 85 -11.19 6.14 23.02
CA GLY A 85 -12.64 6.06 22.78
C GLY A 85 -13.01 5.69 21.33
N GLY A 86 -12.22 4.85 20.68
CA GLY A 86 -12.46 4.43 19.29
C GLY A 86 -11.82 5.32 18.22
N MET A 87 -11.21 6.45 18.61
CA MET A 87 -10.57 7.36 17.66
C MET A 87 -9.11 7.00 17.38
N TRP A 88 -8.68 7.23 16.15
CA TRP A 88 -7.29 7.07 15.73
C TRP A 88 -6.55 8.37 16.01
N VAL A 89 -5.77 8.39 17.09
CA VAL A 89 -4.95 9.55 17.48
C VAL A 89 -3.49 9.24 17.22
N TYR A 90 -2.85 10.16 16.49
CA TYR A 90 -1.43 10.07 16.10
C TYR A 90 -0.55 11.11 16.77
N SER A 91 -1.16 12.04 17.53
CA SER A 91 -0.42 13.05 18.24
C SER A 91 0.29 12.43 19.45
N PRO A 92 1.56 12.79 19.71
CA PRO A 92 2.23 12.42 20.95
C PRO A 92 1.67 13.20 22.15
N ASN A 93 0.87 14.24 21.92
CA ASN A 93 0.25 14.99 23.01
C ASN A 93 -0.85 14.16 23.66
N ASP A 94 -0.65 13.89 24.94
CA ASP A 94 -1.70 13.41 25.81
C ASP A 94 -2.78 14.50 25.89
N HIS A 95 -4.00 14.16 25.47
CA HIS A 95 -5.09 15.12 25.50
C HIS A 95 -5.50 15.33 26.95
N ARG A 96 -5.28 16.55 27.45
CA ARG A 96 -5.63 16.89 28.83
C ARG A 96 -7.14 16.68 29.01
N LYS A 97 -7.52 15.83 29.97
CA LYS A 97 -8.92 15.48 30.24
C LYS A 97 -9.76 16.67 30.74
N GLN A 98 -9.12 17.76 31.20
CA GLN A 98 -9.78 18.96 31.68
C GLN A 98 -9.14 20.22 31.07
N PRO A 99 -9.93 21.19 30.58
CA PRO A 99 -9.40 22.48 30.14
C PRO A 99 -8.75 23.23 31.31
N PRO A 100 -7.74 24.08 31.08
CA PRO A 100 -7.18 24.93 32.12
C PRO A 100 -8.29 25.84 32.70
N ARG A 101 -8.41 25.84 34.03
CA ARG A 101 -9.25 26.80 34.77
C ARG A 101 -8.60 28.17 34.81
#